data_AF-X1TRU1-F1
#
_entry.id   AF-X1TRU1-F1
#
_cell.length_a   1.000
_cell.length_b   1.000
_cell.length_c   1.000
_cell.angle_alpha   90.00
_cell.angle_beta   90.00
_cell.angle_gamma   90.00
#
_symmetry.space_group_name_H-M   'P 1'
#
loop_
_entity.id
_entity.type
_entity.pdbx_description
1 polymer ?
#
loop_
_entity_poly.entity_id
_entity_poly.type
_entity_poly.pdbx_seq_one_letter_code
_entity_poly.pdbx_strand_id
1 'polypeptide(L)'
;LKVREGIHPVSGKPIKWNKEPIPWALVEAQNPVDIGSGYYLLPPIRPPPSGRRQPTNLIELPDGDYRKHTNTVRRLIDRAKNVASFRSDYESYS
;
A
#
# COMPACT_ATOMS: atom_id res chain seq x y z
N LEU A 1 -20.15 3.43 34.27
CA LEU A 1 -19.61 3.47 32.89
C LEU A 1 -20.45 2.55 32.02
N LYS A 2 -21.06 3.05 30.93
CA LYS A 2 -21.84 2.25 29.97
C LYS A 2 -21.08 1.05 29.38
N VAL A 3 -19.74 1.13 29.41
CA VAL A 3 -18.83 0.03 29.06
C VAL A 3 -19.08 -1.22 29.93
N ARG A 4 -19.38 -1.06 31.23
CA ARG A 4 -19.70 -2.16 32.14
C ARG A 4 -21.03 -2.84 31.81
N GLU A 5 -21.94 -2.10 31.17
CA GLU A 5 -23.21 -2.61 30.65
C GLU A 5 -23.04 -3.23 29.25
N GLY A 6 -21.80 -3.29 28.73
CA GLY A 6 -21.50 -3.84 27.41
C GLY A 6 -21.80 -2.89 26.26
N ILE A 7 -21.94 -1.58 26.52
CA ILE A 7 -22.25 -0.57 25.51
C ILE A 7 -21.01 0.28 25.21
N HIS A 8 -20.67 0.42 23.93
CA HIS A 8 -19.51 1.18 23.47
C HIS A 8 -19.72 2.67 23.74
N PRO A 9 -18.78 3.38 24.41
CA PRO A 9 -19.01 4.73 24.92
C PRO A 9 -19.12 5.78 23.82
N VAL A 10 -18.52 5.53 22.64
CA VAL A 10 -18.52 6.48 21.51
C VAL A 10 -19.65 6.18 20.51
N SER A 11 -19.98 4.91 20.27
CA SER A 11 -20.92 4.52 19.21
C SER A 11 -22.29 4.11 19.72
N GLY A 12 -22.45 3.86 21.02
CA GLY A 12 -23.71 3.39 21.62
C GLY A 12 -24.11 1.97 21.22
N LYS A 13 -23.30 1.27 20.42
CA LYS A 13 -23.55 -0.11 19.99
C LYS A 13 -23.05 -1.11 21.04
N PRO A 14 -23.60 -2.34 21.08
CA PRO A 14 -23.06 -3.41 21.91
C PRO A 14 -21.57 -3.67 21.60
N ILE A 15 -20.75 -3.79 22.64
CA ILE A 15 -19.32 -4.08 22.52
C ILE A 15 -19.15 -5.56 22.16
N LYS A 16 -18.45 -5.82 21.07
CA LYS A 16 -17.93 -7.15 20.75
C LYS A 16 -16.54 -7.29 21.38
N TRP A 17 -16.46 -8.01 22.50
CA TRP A 17 -15.17 -8.30 23.14
C TRP A 17 -14.36 -9.29 22.30
N ASN A 18 -13.10 -8.96 22.01
CA ASN A 18 -12.16 -9.96 21.53
C ASN A 18 -11.81 -10.87 22.71
N LYS A 19 -11.78 -12.19 22.47
CA LYS A 19 -11.41 -13.18 23.50
C LYS A 19 -9.90 -13.36 23.62
N GLU A 20 -9.15 -12.89 22.62
CA GLU A 20 -7.71 -13.01 22.62
C GLU A 20 -7.07 -12.02 23.59
N PRO A 21 -6.21 -12.47 24.50
CA PRO A 21 -5.45 -11.58 25.36
C PRO A 21 -4.46 -10.77 24.50
N ILE A 22 -4.50 -9.45 24.65
CA ILE A 22 -3.58 -8.55 23.99
C ILE A 22 -2.51 -8.13 25.01
N PRO A 23 -1.21 -8.30 24.73
CA PRO A 23 -0.14 -7.82 25.59
C PRO A 23 -0.27 -6.32 25.89
N TRP A 24 -0.16 -5.94 27.17
CA TRP A 24 -0.32 -4.55 27.61
C TRP A 24 0.60 -3.57 26.86
N ALA A 25 1.85 -3.96 26.59
CA ALA A 25 2.80 -3.13 25.85
C ALA A 25 2.30 -2.70 24.45
N LEU A 26 1.49 -3.54 23.77
CA LEU A 26 0.88 -3.20 22.47
C LEU A 26 -0.28 -2.20 22.61
N VAL A 27 -0.97 -2.23 23.75
CA VAL A 27 -2.03 -1.28 24.07
C VAL A 27 -1.40 0.06 24.40
N GLU A 28 -0.38 0.09 25.25
CA GLU A 28 0.33 1.30 25.68
C GLU A 28 1.02 2.03 24.52
N ALA A 29 1.63 1.29 23.59
CA ALA A 29 2.24 1.86 22.38
C ALA A 29 1.27 2.62 21.47
N GLN A 30 -0.05 2.42 21.63
CA GLN A 30 -1.08 3.13 20.88
C GLN A 30 -1.56 4.41 21.57
N ASN A 31 -0.97 4.81 22.69
CA ASN A 31 -1.37 5.98 23.49
C ASN A 31 -2.87 5.94 23.87
N PRO A 32 -3.30 4.95 24.66
CA PRO A 32 -4.68 4.80 25.07
C PRO A 32 -5.12 5.96 25.97
N VAL A 33 -6.39 6.35 25.88
CA VAL A 33 -7.01 7.32 26.79
C VAL A 33 -7.73 6.58 27.90
N ASP A 34 -7.35 6.84 29.15
CA ASP A 34 -8.08 6.30 30.31
C ASP A 34 -9.49 6.89 30.38
N ILE A 35 -10.49 6.00 30.43
CA ILE A 35 -11.91 6.36 30.58
C ILE A 35 -12.46 5.93 31.95
N GLY A 36 -11.58 5.47 32.85
CA GLY A 36 -11.84 5.09 34.22
C GLY A 36 -12.17 3.61 34.40
N SER A 37 -12.09 3.15 35.66
CA SER A 37 -12.41 1.77 36.05
C SER A 37 -11.61 0.68 35.33
N GLY A 38 -10.38 1.00 34.89
CA GLY A 38 -9.51 0.07 34.15
C GLY A 38 -9.87 -0.10 32.68
N TYR A 39 -10.76 0.73 32.13
CA TYR A 39 -11.06 0.74 30.71
C TYR A 39 -10.30 1.85 30.00
N TYR A 40 -9.88 1.55 28.78
CA TYR A 40 -9.09 2.44 27.95
C TYR A 40 -9.73 2.57 26.57
N LEU A 41 -9.78 3.80 26.05
CA LEU A 41 -10.20 4.08 24.69
C LEU A 41 -8.97 4.17 23.79
N LEU A 42 -8.87 3.24 22.85
CA LEU A 42 -7.83 3.29 21.82
C LEU A 42 -8.16 4.36 20.78
N PRO A 43 -7.15 5.00 20.18
CA PRO A 43 -7.38 5.91 19.06
C PRO A 43 -8.05 5.17 17.89
N PRO A 44 -8.81 5.89 17.05
CA PRO A 44 -9.45 5.29 15.89
C PRO A 44 -8.40 4.68 14.96
N ILE A 45 -8.67 3.46 14.48
CA ILE A 45 -7.84 2.79 13.47
C ILE A 45 -7.76 3.71 12.26
N ARG A 46 -6.54 4.00 11.81
CA ARG A 46 -6.34 4.81 10.59
C ARG A 46 -7.12 4.15 9.45
N PRO A 47 -7.94 4.91 8.69
CA PRO A 47 -8.62 4.35 7.54
C PRO A 47 -7.57 3.77 6.60
N PRO A 48 -7.90 2.70 5.85
CA PRO A 48 -7.01 2.22 4.82
C PRO A 48 -6.65 3.39 3.89
N PRO A 49 -5.41 3.47 3.40
CA PRO A 49 -4.99 4.56 2.54
C PRO A 49 -5.99 4.72 1.40
N SER A 50 -6.43 5.97 1.18
CA SER A 50 -7.38 6.32 0.14
C SER A 50 -6.73 6.13 -1.23
N GLY A 51 -6.89 4.94 -1.80
CA GLY A 51 -6.37 4.63 -3.12
C GLY A 51 -5.84 3.21 -3.19
N ARG A 52 -6.30 2.49 -4.20
CA ARG A 52 -5.67 1.26 -4.62
C ARG A 52 -4.27 1.66 -5.13
N ARG A 53 -3.19 1.19 -4.49
CA ARG A 53 -1.88 1.13 -5.14
C ARG A 53 -1.98 0.06 -6.23
N GLN A 54 -2.69 0.35 -7.31
CA GLN A 54 -2.58 -0.45 -8.52
C GLN A 54 -1.26 -0.04 -9.16
N PRO A 55 -0.24 -0.90 -9.17
CA PRO A 55 0.69 -0.81 -10.29
C PRO A 55 -0.17 -0.90 -11.55
N THR A 56 -0.01 0.04 -12.48
CA THR A 56 -0.67 -0.03 -13.79
C THR A 56 -0.45 -1.44 -14.33
N ASN A 57 -1.52 -2.20 -14.53
CA ASN A 57 -1.39 -3.55 -15.05
C ASN A 57 -0.61 -3.46 -16.37
N LEU A 58 0.26 -4.44 -16.65
CA LEU A 58 1.05 -4.44 -17.89
C LEU A 58 0.17 -4.25 -19.14
N ILE A 59 -1.09 -4.67 -19.09
CA ILE A 59 -2.08 -4.57 -20.17
C ILE A 59 -2.56 -3.12 -20.39
N GLU A 60 -2.62 -2.31 -19.34
CA GLU A 60 -3.10 -0.92 -19.36
C GLU A 60 -2.02 0.07 -19.85
N LEU A 61 -0.77 -0.38 -19.98
CA LEU A 61 0.31 0.44 -20.50
C LEU A 61 0.12 0.68 -22.02
N PRO A 62 0.65 1.76 -22.60
CA PRO A 62 0.74 1.93 -24.05
C PRO A 62 1.50 0.74 -24.67
N ASP A 63 1.16 0.34 -25.89
CA ASP A 63 1.78 -0.83 -26.55
C ASP A 63 3.30 -0.70 -26.76
N GLY A 64 3.80 0.52 -26.85
CA GLY A 64 5.23 0.83 -26.91
C GLY A 64 5.94 0.92 -25.56
N ASP A 65 5.26 0.67 -24.43
CA ASP A 65 5.92 0.74 -23.12
C ASP A 65 6.92 -0.42 -22.97
N TYR A 66 8.18 -0.07 -22.74
CA TYR A 66 9.27 -1.02 -22.58
C TYR A 66 9.06 -2.04 -21.45
N ARG A 67 8.19 -1.75 -20.47
CA ARG A 67 7.83 -2.66 -19.39
C ARG A 67 6.98 -3.84 -19.87
N LYS A 68 6.26 -3.71 -21.00
CA LYS A 68 5.53 -4.81 -21.64
C LYS A 68 6.45 -5.84 -22.29
N HIS A 69 7.73 -5.54 -22.49
CA HIS A 69 8.67 -6.41 -23.19
C HIS A 69 9.44 -7.33 -22.25
N THR A 70 9.63 -8.59 -22.66
CA THR A 70 10.56 -9.50 -21.97
C THR A 70 11.99 -8.98 -22.06
N ASN A 71 12.85 -9.37 -21.12
CA ASN A 71 14.26 -8.94 -21.11
C ASN A 71 15.00 -9.24 -22.42
N THR A 72 14.65 -10.34 -23.09
CA THR A 72 15.21 -10.70 -24.41
C THR A 72 14.82 -9.69 -25.48
N VAL A 73 13.53 -9.34 -25.56
CA VAL A 73 13.01 -8.36 -26.52
C VAL A 73 13.65 -6.99 -26.29
N ARG A 74 13.81 -6.57 -25.03
CA ARG A 74 14.48 -5.30 -24.67
C ARG A 74 15.92 -5.26 -25.20
N ARG A 75 16.71 -6.31 -24.95
CA ARG A 75 18.09 -6.43 -25.45
C ARG A 75 18.18 -6.39 -26.97
N LEU A 76 17.23 -7.00 -27.67
CA LEU A 76 17.19 -7.00 -29.14
C LEU A 76 16.86 -5.60 -29.69
N ILE A 77 15.90 -4.90 -29.09
CA ILE A 77 15.56 -3.52 -29.46
C ILE A 77 16.77 -2.60 -29.23
N ASP A 78 17.45 -2.71 -28.09
CA ASP A 78 18.62 -1.89 -27.78
C ASP A 78 19.77 -2.17 -28.77
N ARG A 79 19.99 -3.45 -29.12
CA ARG A 79 20.98 -3.82 -30.14
C ARG A 79 20.65 -3.25 -31.51
N ALA A 80 19.38 -3.34 -31.94
CA ALA A 80 18.94 -2.80 -33.22
C ALA A 80 19.09 -1.27 -33.27
N LYS A 81 18.77 -0.57 -32.18
CA LYS A 81 18.98 0.88 -32.05
C LYS A 81 20.46 1.25 -32.19
N ASN A 82 21.36 0.52 -31.54
CA ASN A 82 22.81 0.76 -31.64
C ASN A 82 23.35 0.54 -33.07
N VAL A 83 22.83 -0.46 -33.79
CA VAL A 83 23.23 -0.69 -35.19
C VAL A 83 22.70 0.42 -36.10
N ALA A 84 21.47 0.86 -35.89
CA ALA A 84 20.87 1.95 -36.66
C ALA A 84 21.59 3.28 -36.41
N SER A 85 21.92 3.61 -35.16
CA SER A 85 22.67 4.82 -34.83
C SER A 85 24.06 4.80 -35.44
N PHE A 86 24.80 3.69 -35.34
CA PHE A 86 26.12 3.56 -35.95
C PHE A 86 26.09 3.78 -37.47
N ARG A 87 25.06 3.26 -38.16
CA ARG A 87 24.89 3.47 -39.61
C ARG A 87 24.50 4.90 -39.96
N SER A 88 23.59 5.50 -39.20
CA SER A 88 23.18 6.91 -39.38
C SER A 88 24.36 7.86 -39.18
N ASP A 89 25.20 7.60 -38.17
CA ASP A 89 26.41 8.38 -37.92
C ASP A 89 27.35 8.27 -39.12
N TYR A 90 27.58 7.06 -39.64
CA TYR A 90 28.42 6.84 -40.83
C TYR A 90 27.88 7.55 -42.09
N GLU A 91 26.57 7.49 -42.35
CA GLU A 91 25.93 8.19 -43.47
C GLU A 91 25.99 9.71 -43.32
N SER A 92 26.00 10.25 -42.09
CA SER A 92 26.14 11.69 -41.84
C SER A 92 27.55 12.24 -42.11
N TYR A 93 28.56 11.38 -42.27
CA TYR A 93 29.94 11.76 -42.58
C TYR A 93 30.32 11.51 -44.06
N SER A 94 29.39 11.02 -44.90
CA SER A 94 29.53 10.97 -46.37
C SER A 94 28.88 12.18 -47.04
#